data_AF-A0AAU5JKX5-F1
#
_entry.id   AF-A0AAU5JKX5-F1
#
_cell.length_a   1.000
_cell.length_b   1.000
_cell.length_c   1.000
_cell.angle_alpha   90.00
_cell.angle_beta   90.00
_cell.angle_gamma   90.00
#
_symmetry.space_group_name_H-M   'P 1'
#
loop_
_entity.id
_entity.type
_entity.pdbx_description
1 polymer ?
#
loop_
_entity_poly.entity_id
_entity_poly.type
_entity_poly.pdbx_seq_one_letter_code
_entity_poly.pdbx_strand_id
1 'polypeptide(L)'
;MSQSRRTSRRRTWTALTLPALLCVLAACSADPATGGGADAAGPARDASPTPTGPPGTLFDNFNYTGADDPSLAAHGWEIRTGGGGPGIKDTWSADGAAFPSDPTAKGGKVLRLRSSTDGTEQGTTQVEVQTTSRNFFEGTFAARVHLSDKPTNGRDGDHVVQTFFPISPSDSSENYSELDFEYLPNGGWGSVGPQLDNVSWYRADPPDRVHNTLKRRLEGWHTMMITAMDGKVTYSLDGKELFTSSGKYVPREQMDIHFSNWLIDLPFTGGPRIWDMKVDWVYYKDDEAVSQADVQKTVDGFHSTGTDYINTVPRP
;
A
#
# COMPACT_ATOMS: atom_id res chain seq x y z
N MET A 1 26.06 -10.73 -7.43
CA MET A 1 26.32 -10.66 -8.89
C MET A 1 25.61 -9.41 -9.41
N SER A 2 26.35 -8.49 -10.02
CA SER A 2 25.89 -7.17 -10.44
C SER A 2 25.46 -7.20 -11.91
N GLN A 3 24.20 -6.80 -12.18
CA GLN A 3 23.67 -6.18 -13.42
C GLN A 3 22.26 -5.63 -13.06
N SER A 4 21.70 -4.54 -13.61
CA SER A 4 22.16 -3.42 -14.42
C SER A 4 21.00 -2.39 -14.49
N ARG A 5 21.29 -1.12 -14.18
CA ARG A 5 20.69 0.15 -14.66
C ARG A 5 19.21 0.14 -15.09
N ARG A 6 18.35 0.70 -14.23
CA ARG A 6 16.98 1.13 -14.56
C ARG A 6 17.01 2.46 -15.32
N THR A 7 16.22 2.58 -16.39
CA THR A 7 16.01 3.82 -17.15
C THR A 7 14.83 4.63 -16.58
N SER A 8 14.96 5.96 -16.60
CA SER A 8 13.96 6.88 -16.04
C SER A 8 12.65 6.89 -16.83
N ARG A 9 11.51 6.86 -16.13
CA ARG A 9 10.17 6.97 -16.72
C ARG A 9 9.92 8.41 -17.20
N ARG A 10 9.84 8.65 -18.51
CA ARG A 10 9.10 9.79 -19.09
C ARG A 10 7.83 9.25 -19.75
N ARG A 11 6.66 9.66 -19.26
CA ARG A 11 5.37 9.41 -19.91
C ARG A 11 5.23 10.33 -21.12
N THR A 12 5.21 9.77 -22.32
CA THR A 12 4.75 10.48 -23.54
C THR A 12 3.23 10.42 -23.60
N TRP A 13 2.60 11.59 -23.60
CA TRP A 13 1.18 11.74 -23.90
C TRP A 13 1.02 11.76 -25.43
N THR A 14 0.38 10.74 -25.99
CA THR A 14 0.02 10.74 -27.41
C THR A 14 -1.35 11.38 -27.55
N ALA A 15 -1.37 12.63 -28.03
CA ALA A 15 -2.58 13.30 -28.49
C ALA A 15 -3.05 12.66 -29.79
N LEU A 16 -4.25 12.08 -29.81
CA LEU A 16 -4.93 11.73 -31.07
C LEU A 16 -5.68 12.94 -31.60
N THR A 17 -5.21 13.41 -32.76
CA THR A 17 -5.84 14.41 -33.60
C THR A 17 -7.05 13.80 -34.33
N LEU A 18 -8.24 14.40 -34.18
CA LEU A 18 -9.38 14.19 -35.07
C LEU A 18 -9.44 15.30 -36.13
N PRO A 19 -9.68 14.97 -37.41
CA PRO A 19 -9.69 15.94 -38.50
C PRO A 19 -10.98 16.76 -38.53
N ALA A 20 -10.80 18.04 -38.88
CA ALA A 20 -11.84 19.03 -39.10
C ALA A 20 -12.67 18.72 -40.35
N LEU A 21 -13.99 18.91 -40.26
CA LEU A 21 -14.88 19.13 -41.40
C LEU A 21 -15.54 20.51 -41.26
N LEU A 22 -15.30 21.37 -42.25
CA LEU A 22 -15.85 22.72 -42.41
C LEU A 22 -17.15 22.69 -43.24
N CYS A 23 -18.17 23.45 -42.82
CA CYS A 23 -19.23 24.07 -43.62
C CYS A 23 -19.92 25.13 -42.72
N VAL A 24 -19.56 26.42 -42.73
CA VAL A 24 -19.93 27.51 -43.66
C VAL A 24 -21.40 28.01 -43.52
N LEU A 25 -21.55 29.19 -42.88
CA LEU A 25 -22.25 30.44 -43.32
C LEU A 25 -23.16 31.17 -42.29
N ALA A 26 -22.90 32.49 -42.27
CA ALA A 26 -23.76 33.66 -42.01
C ALA A 26 -24.06 34.08 -40.56
N ALA A 27 -24.11 35.36 -40.17
CA ALA A 27 -23.59 36.66 -40.64
C ALA A 27 -24.08 37.73 -39.62
N CYS A 28 -23.38 38.89 -39.56
CA CYS A 28 -23.78 40.20 -39.01
C CYS A 28 -23.81 40.36 -37.47
N SER A 29 -23.51 41.50 -36.82
CA SER A 29 -22.81 42.77 -37.09
C SER A 29 -22.83 43.59 -35.78
N ALA A 30 -21.73 44.30 -35.48
CA ALA A 30 -21.57 45.57 -34.73
C ALA A 30 -22.23 45.86 -33.34
N ASP A 31 -21.38 46.39 -32.43
CA ASP A 31 -21.61 47.04 -31.11
C ASP A 31 -22.44 48.36 -31.18
N PRO A 32 -22.67 49.17 -30.10
CA PRO A 32 -22.48 49.02 -28.63
C PRO A 32 -23.68 49.50 -27.74
N ALA A 33 -23.50 49.33 -26.41
CA ALA A 33 -23.88 50.24 -25.31
C ALA A 33 -25.16 49.99 -24.46
N THR A 34 -24.93 50.19 -23.15
CA THR A 34 -25.82 50.56 -22.02
C THR A 34 -26.70 49.49 -21.33
N GLY A 35 -26.46 49.34 -20.02
CA GLY A 35 -27.54 49.25 -19.03
C GLY A 35 -27.53 48.05 -18.07
N GLY A 36 -27.52 48.34 -16.77
CA GLY A 36 -28.27 47.58 -15.77
C GLY A 36 -27.54 46.41 -15.11
N GLY A 37 -27.39 46.48 -13.79
CA GLY A 37 -26.70 45.48 -13.00
C GLY A 37 -27.52 44.24 -12.66
N ALA A 38 -26.80 43.20 -12.27
CA ALA A 38 -27.13 42.20 -11.26
C ALA A 38 -25.87 41.35 -11.12
N ASP A 39 -25.15 41.49 -10.01
CA ASP A 39 -24.14 40.52 -9.62
C ASP A 39 -24.86 39.19 -9.38
N ALA A 40 -24.89 38.37 -10.42
CA ALA A 40 -25.29 36.98 -10.35
C ALA A 40 -24.20 36.26 -9.55
N ALA A 41 -24.45 36.09 -8.25
CA ALA A 41 -23.69 35.16 -7.42
C ALA A 41 -23.77 33.78 -8.08
N GLY A 42 -22.67 33.36 -8.71
CA GLY A 42 -22.52 32.02 -9.24
C GLY A 42 -22.72 30.99 -8.11
N PRO A 43 -23.19 29.77 -8.43
CA PRO A 43 -23.44 28.75 -7.42
C PRO A 43 -22.19 28.55 -6.58
N ALA A 44 -22.34 28.71 -5.27
CA ALA A 44 -21.28 28.40 -4.31
C ALA A 44 -20.84 26.96 -4.57
N ARG A 45 -19.54 26.76 -4.81
CA ARG A 45 -18.97 25.42 -4.83
C ARG A 45 -19.24 24.82 -3.45
N ASP A 46 -20.05 23.77 -3.41
CA ASP A 46 -20.22 22.96 -2.21
C ASP A 46 -18.83 22.58 -1.70
N ALA A 47 -18.48 23.12 -0.53
CA ALA A 47 -17.27 22.71 0.15
C ALA A 47 -17.42 21.20 0.41
N SER A 48 -16.49 20.41 -0.13
CA SER A 48 -16.46 18.98 0.17
C SER A 48 -16.46 18.80 1.69
N PRO A 49 -17.30 17.90 2.23
CA PRO A 49 -17.40 17.72 3.67
C PRO A 49 -16.01 17.46 4.26
N THR A 50 -15.67 18.17 5.34
CA THR A 50 -14.44 17.91 6.08
C THR A 50 -14.46 16.46 6.54
N PRO A 51 -13.39 15.68 6.32
CA PRO A 51 -13.33 14.30 6.80
C PRO A 51 -13.62 14.24 8.29
N THR A 52 -14.56 13.38 8.69
CA THR A 52 -14.97 13.19 10.08
C THR A 52 -14.11 12.11 10.73
N GLY A 53 -13.59 12.37 11.93
CA GLY A 53 -12.78 11.41 12.69
C GLY A 53 -11.74 12.10 13.59
N PRO A 54 -10.97 11.34 14.38
CA PRO A 54 -9.85 11.89 15.14
C PRO A 54 -8.84 12.54 14.18
N PRO A 55 -8.27 13.73 14.47
CA PRO A 55 -7.32 14.39 13.57
C PRO A 55 -6.09 13.53 13.27
N GLY A 56 -5.51 13.67 12.07
CA GLY A 56 -4.27 12.99 11.68
C GLY A 56 -4.38 11.47 11.62
N THR A 57 -5.58 10.92 11.38
CA THR A 57 -5.84 9.49 11.45
C THR A 57 -6.25 8.93 10.10
N LEU A 58 -5.60 7.85 9.68
CA LEU A 58 -6.12 6.92 8.69
C LEU A 58 -6.65 5.68 9.41
N PHE A 59 -7.82 5.21 9.02
CA PHE A 59 -8.32 3.88 9.35
C PHE A 59 -9.05 3.32 8.15
N ASP A 60 -8.83 2.04 7.85
CA ASP A 60 -9.58 1.30 6.84
C ASP A 60 -9.66 -0.17 7.25
N ASN A 61 -10.86 -0.74 7.29
CA ASN A 61 -11.11 -2.16 7.57
C ASN A 61 -11.40 -2.99 6.30
N PHE A 62 -11.15 -2.40 5.13
CA PHE A 62 -11.30 -3.00 3.82
C PHE A 62 -12.71 -3.55 3.54
N ASN A 63 -13.76 -2.88 4.03
CA ASN A 63 -15.15 -3.25 3.76
C ASN A 63 -15.63 -2.87 2.35
N TYR A 64 -14.90 -3.29 1.32
CA TYR A 64 -15.23 -3.06 -0.09
C TYR A 64 -16.00 -4.23 -0.70
N THR A 65 -16.68 -4.01 -1.83
CA THR A 65 -17.39 -5.08 -2.55
C THR A 65 -16.52 -5.81 -3.56
N GLY A 66 -15.44 -5.19 -4.04
CA GLY A 66 -14.59 -5.73 -5.11
C GLY A 66 -13.42 -4.81 -5.46
N ALA A 67 -12.55 -5.27 -6.35
CA ALA A 67 -11.40 -4.51 -6.85
C ALA A 67 -11.81 -3.27 -7.67
N ASP A 68 -13.03 -3.28 -8.21
CA ASP A 68 -13.66 -2.20 -8.98
C ASP A 68 -14.63 -1.34 -8.15
N ASP A 69 -14.70 -1.56 -6.84
CA ASP A 69 -15.50 -0.72 -5.94
C ASP A 69 -15.01 0.74 -6.02
N PRO A 70 -15.85 1.70 -6.45
CA PRO A 70 -15.43 3.09 -6.60
C PRO A 70 -14.98 3.72 -5.28
N SER A 71 -15.46 3.22 -4.13
CA SER A 71 -15.00 3.68 -2.81
C SER A 71 -13.54 3.34 -2.56
N LEU A 72 -13.01 2.24 -3.12
CA LEU A 72 -11.61 1.86 -2.95
C LEU A 72 -10.68 2.97 -3.49
N ALA A 73 -10.93 3.41 -4.73
CA ALA A 73 -10.19 4.50 -5.34
C ALA A 73 -10.48 5.86 -4.66
N ALA A 74 -11.73 6.11 -4.26
CA ALA A 74 -12.10 7.34 -3.56
C ALA A 74 -11.43 7.47 -2.17
N HIS A 75 -11.17 6.34 -1.52
CA HIS A 75 -10.42 6.23 -0.27
C HIS A 75 -8.89 6.24 -0.49
N GLY A 76 -8.45 6.40 -1.74
CA GLY A 76 -7.06 6.60 -2.08
C GLY A 76 -6.25 5.32 -2.24
N TRP A 77 -6.89 4.17 -2.42
CA TRP A 77 -6.21 2.90 -2.72
C TRP A 77 -6.10 2.64 -4.23
N GLU A 78 -5.00 2.02 -4.63
CA GLU A 78 -4.74 1.52 -5.97
C GLU A 78 -4.26 0.07 -5.88
N ILE A 79 -4.74 -0.77 -6.79
CA ILE A 79 -4.22 -2.14 -6.96
C ILE A 79 -3.21 -2.12 -8.10
N ARG A 80 -1.99 -2.57 -7.82
CA ARG A 80 -0.89 -2.50 -8.78
C ARG A 80 -1.14 -3.39 -10.00
N THR A 81 -1.04 -2.77 -11.18
CA THR A 81 -1.03 -3.45 -12.48
C THR A 81 0.26 -3.17 -13.27
N GLY A 82 1.12 -2.29 -12.76
CA GLY A 82 2.37 -1.90 -13.40
C GLY A 82 3.50 -2.88 -13.13
N GLY A 83 4.35 -3.09 -14.16
CA GLY A 83 5.60 -3.83 -14.02
C GLY A 83 6.66 -3.09 -13.19
N GLY A 84 7.76 -3.78 -12.91
CA GLY A 84 8.83 -3.33 -12.01
C GLY A 84 9.17 -4.40 -10.98
N GLY A 85 10.23 -4.16 -10.22
CA GLY A 85 10.58 -4.99 -9.07
C GLY A 85 9.78 -4.61 -7.81
N PRO A 86 10.01 -5.33 -6.70
CA PRO A 86 10.69 -6.63 -6.65
C PRO A 86 9.86 -7.75 -7.31
N GLY A 87 10.33 -9.00 -7.20
CA GLY A 87 9.61 -10.19 -7.65
C GLY A 87 9.76 -10.56 -9.13
N ILE A 88 8.93 -11.51 -9.57
CA ILE A 88 8.92 -11.99 -10.96
C ILE A 88 8.45 -10.89 -11.89
N LYS A 89 9.29 -10.52 -12.86
CA LYS A 89 9.07 -9.37 -13.71
C LYS A 89 7.74 -9.47 -14.47
N ASP A 90 7.03 -8.34 -14.57
CA ASP A 90 5.81 -8.19 -15.39
C ASP A 90 4.65 -9.16 -15.04
N THR A 91 4.58 -9.62 -13.78
CA THR A 91 3.52 -10.53 -13.28
C THR A 91 2.59 -9.91 -12.22
N TRP A 92 2.68 -8.60 -11.97
CA TRP A 92 1.78 -7.91 -11.03
C TRP A 92 0.38 -7.79 -11.63
N SER A 93 -0.64 -8.28 -10.93
CA SER A 93 -2.03 -8.30 -11.40
C SER A 93 -3.01 -7.89 -10.31
N ALA A 94 -4.06 -7.17 -10.73
CA ALA A 94 -5.17 -6.82 -9.85
C ALA A 94 -6.07 -8.01 -9.49
N ASP A 95 -6.05 -9.09 -10.28
CA ASP A 95 -6.88 -10.28 -10.07
C ASP A 95 -6.58 -10.99 -8.74
N GLY A 96 -5.40 -10.75 -8.17
CA GLY A 96 -5.00 -11.28 -6.86
C GLY A 96 -5.69 -10.59 -5.69
N ALA A 97 -6.17 -9.35 -5.87
CA ALA A 97 -6.79 -8.57 -4.80
C ALA A 97 -8.30 -8.86 -4.73
N ALA A 98 -8.82 -9.14 -3.54
CA ALA A 98 -10.25 -9.33 -3.31
C ALA A 98 -10.64 -8.93 -1.89
N PHE A 99 -11.95 -8.74 -1.67
CA PHE A 99 -12.50 -8.32 -0.37
C PHE A 99 -13.52 -9.31 0.19
N PRO A 100 -13.12 -10.58 0.43
CA PRO A 100 -14.05 -11.60 0.90
C PRO A 100 -14.47 -11.36 2.36
N SER A 101 -15.63 -11.90 2.72
CA SER A 101 -15.96 -12.06 4.14
C SER A 101 -15.03 -13.05 4.82
N ASP A 102 -14.61 -12.75 6.04
CA ASP A 102 -13.79 -13.64 6.87
C ASP A 102 -14.30 -13.59 8.32
N PRO A 103 -14.85 -14.70 8.86
CA PRO A 103 -15.41 -14.71 10.21
C PRO A 103 -14.34 -14.58 11.31
N THR A 104 -13.05 -14.67 10.98
CA THR A 104 -11.93 -14.51 11.91
C THR A 104 -11.40 -13.06 11.95
N ALA A 105 -11.85 -12.22 11.02
CA ALA A 105 -11.55 -10.80 10.93
C ALA A 105 -12.47 -9.96 11.82
N LYS A 106 -12.01 -8.78 12.25
CA LYS A 106 -12.83 -7.82 12.98
C LYS A 106 -13.57 -6.96 11.96
N GLY A 107 -14.90 -6.85 12.06
CA GLY A 107 -15.71 -6.22 11.01
C GLY A 107 -16.10 -7.15 9.86
N GLY A 108 -15.52 -8.36 9.78
CA GLY A 108 -16.06 -9.47 8.99
C GLY A 108 -15.70 -9.47 7.51
N LYS A 109 -14.87 -8.54 7.04
CA LYS A 109 -14.21 -8.55 5.73
C LYS A 109 -12.72 -8.33 5.88
N VAL A 110 -11.97 -8.66 4.83
CA VAL A 110 -10.52 -8.47 4.75
C VAL A 110 -10.14 -8.04 3.34
N LEU A 111 -9.04 -7.31 3.20
CA LEU A 111 -8.27 -7.34 1.96
C LEU A 111 -7.53 -8.69 1.88
N ARG A 112 -7.76 -9.46 0.82
CA ARG A 112 -6.98 -10.66 0.49
C ARG A 112 -6.03 -10.35 -0.66
N LEU A 113 -4.75 -10.63 -0.45
CA LEU A 113 -3.68 -10.57 -1.45
C LEU A 113 -3.28 -11.99 -1.86
N ARG A 114 -3.79 -12.44 -3.02
CA ARG A 114 -3.49 -13.75 -3.61
C ARG A 114 -2.40 -13.68 -4.67
N SER A 115 -1.37 -14.50 -4.48
CA SER A 115 -0.34 -14.78 -5.50
C SER A 115 -0.43 -16.23 -5.95
N SER A 116 -0.06 -16.48 -7.20
CA SER A 116 -0.09 -17.84 -7.76
C SER A 116 1.11 -18.12 -8.65
N THR A 117 1.49 -19.39 -8.74
CA THR A 117 2.57 -19.82 -9.63
C THR A 117 2.43 -21.31 -10.00
N ASP A 118 2.81 -21.69 -11.21
CA ASP A 118 3.11 -23.08 -11.60
C ASP A 118 4.63 -23.37 -11.66
N GLY A 119 5.46 -22.36 -11.37
CA GLY A 119 6.91 -22.40 -11.53
C GLY A 119 7.43 -21.81 -12.84
N THR A 120 6.54 -21.29 -13.70
CA THR A 120 6.90 -20.52 -14.90
C THR A 120 6.55 -19.04 -14.73
N GLU A 121 7.23 -18.15 -15.45
CA GLU A 121 6.91 -16.71 -15.44
C GLU A 121 5.48 -16.45 -15.94
N GLN A 122 5.06 -17.13 -17.02
CA GLN A 122 3.72 -16.98 -17.61
C GLN A 122 2.60 -17.46 -16.69
N GLY A 123 2.86 -18.50 -15.90
CA GLY A 123 1.92 -19.04 -14.92
C GLY A 123 2.02 -18.38 -13.54
N THR A 124 2.76 -17.27 -13.41
CA THR A 124 2.94 -16.56 -12.14
C THR A 124 2.15 -15.26 -12.11
N THR A 125 1.49 -15.00 -10.98
CA THR A 125 0.87 -13.71 -10.66
C THR A 125 1.24 -13.28 -9.25
N GLN A 126 1.49 -11.98 -9.09
CA GLN A 126 1.81 -11.32 -7.82
C GLN A 126 0.84 -10.17 -7.60
N VAL A 127 0.67 -9.71 -6.37
CA VAL A 127 -0.34 -8.69 -6.03
C VAL A 127 0.19 -7.70 -5.01
N GLU A 128 -0.14 -6.43 -5.24
CA GLU A 128 0.16 -5.33 -4.34
C GLU A 128 -1.01 -4.34 -4.34
N VAL A 129 -1.35 -3.85 -3.16
CA VAL A 129 -2.33 -2.78 -2.94
C VAL A 129 -1.61 -1.65 -2.19
N GLN A 130 -1.75 -0.43 -2.69
CA GLN A 130 -0.99 0.73 -2.23
C GLN A 130 -1.88 1.97 -2.09
N THR A 131 -1.51 2.88 -1.19
CA THR A 131 -2.13 4.21 -1.16
C THR A 131 -1.65 5.09 -2.31
N THR A 132 -2.40 6.14 -2.60
CA THR A 132 -2.08 7.16 -3.62
C THR A 132 -1.83 8.54 -3.03
N SER A 133 -2.10 8.75 -1.74
CA SER A 133 -2.15 10.06 -1.10
C SER A 133 -0.79 10.62 -0.70
N ARG A 134 0.29 9.81 -0.65
CA ARG A 134 1.68 10.24 -0.44
C ARG A 134 1.88 11.21 0.70
N ASN A 135 1.13 11.05 1.79
CA ASN A 135 1.06 12.03 2.87
C ASN A 135 1.37 11.44 4.25
N PHE A 136 1.98 10.25 4.30
CA PHE A 136 2.35 9.60 5.56
C PHE A 136 3.83 9.82 5.86
N PHE A 137 4.19 10.27 7.06
CA PHE A 137 5.59 10.59 7.39
C PHE A 137 6.00 9.99 8.74
N GLU A 138 6.21 10.82 9.75
CA GLU A 138 6.44 10.39 11.13
C GLU A 138 5.09 10.13 11.82
N GLY A 139 5.08 9.12 12.69
CA GLY A 139 3.87 8.67 13.36
C GLY A 139 3.85 7.18 13.67
N THR A 140 2.64 6.66 13.89
CA THR A 140 2.40 5.25 14.18
C THR A 140 1.64 4.60 13.05
N PHE A 141 2.26 3.65 12.37
CA PHE A 141 1.66 2.79 11.36
C PHE A 141 1.35 1.44 12.01
N ALA A 142 0.13 0.94 11.85
CA ALA A 142 -0.27 -0.36 12.35
C ALA A 142 -1.18 -1.08 11.36
N ALA A 143 -1.01 -2.38 11.23
CA ALA A 143 -1.91 -3.22 10.47
C ALA A 143 -2.12 -4.56 11.18
N ARG A 144 -3.34 -5.09 11.08
CA ARG A 144 -3.63 -6.47 11.50
C ARG A 144 -3.63 -7.37 10.27
N VAL A 145 -2.64 -8.25 10.20
CA VAL A 145 -2.31 -9.06 9.03
C VAL A 145 -2.42 -10.54 9.37
N HIS A 146 -3.01 -11.33 8.48
CA HIS A 146 -2.93 -12.78 8.54
C HIS A 146 -1.82 -13.26 7.60
N LEU A 147 -0.79 -13.86 8.17
CA LEU A 147 0.30 -14.47 7.43
C LEU A 147 0.05 -15.96 7.20
N SER A 148 0.52 -16.48 6.08
CA SER A 148 0.47 -17.90 5.74
C SER A 148 1.86 -18.54 5.79
N ASP A 149 1.96 -19.72 6.41
CA ASP A 149 3.21 -20.49 6.45
C ASP A 149 3.39 -21.44 5.26
N LYS A 150 2.30 -21.70 4.53
CA LYS A 150 2.20 -22.65 3.43
C LYS A 150 1.14 -22.15 2.43
N PRO A 151 1.14 -22.63 1.18
CA PRO A 151 0.12 -22.21 0.22
C PRO A 151 -1.26 -22.73 0.61
N THR A 152 -2.30 -21.95 0.29
CA THR A 152 -3.71 -22.36 0.40
C THR A 152 -4.02 -23.55 -0.52
N ASN A 153 -3.30 -23.67 -1.65
CA ASN A 153 -3.41 -24.79 -2.58
C ASN A 153 -2.05 -25.15 -3.17
N GLY A 154 -1.79 -26.45 -3.39
CA GLY A 154 -0.57 -26.94 -4.03
C GLY A 154 0.51 -27.35 -3.02
N ARG A 155 1.69 -27.75 -3.53
CA ARG A 155 2.83 -28.11 -2.67
C ARG A 155 3.46 -26.85 -2.07
N ASP A 156 4.03 -26.97 -0.88
CA ASP A 156 4.79 -25.91 -0.22
C ASP A 156 6.23 -25.81 -0.76
N GLY A 157 6.91 -24.71 -0.43
CA GLY A 157 8.34 -24.49 -0.65
C GLY A 157 8.68 -23.15 -1.30
N ASP A 158 7.74 -22.50 -2.00
CA ASP A 158 8.01 -21.25 -2.73
C ASP A 158 8.62 -20.18 -1.81
N HIS A 159 9.59 -19.41 -2.33
CA HIS A 159 10.18 -18.25 -1.66
C HIS A 159 9.25 -17.04 -1.80
N VAL A 160 8.09 -17.13 -1.14
CA VAL A 160 7.10 -16.06 -1.05
C VAL A 160 7.51 -15.02 -0.01
N VAL A 161 7.13 -13.76 -0.25
CA VAL A 161 7.28 -12.65 0.69
C VAL A 161 5.92 -11.99 0.89
N GLN A 162 5.50 -11.88 2.15
CA GLN A 162 4.25 -11.26 2.58
C GLN A 162 4.60 -9.99 3.36
N THR A 163 4.10 -8.82 2.93
CA THR A 163 4.66 -7.53 3.34
C THR A 163 3.64 -6.52 3.83
N PHE A 164 4.08 -5.67 4.74
CA PHE A 164 3.44 -4.41 5.11
C PHE A 164 4.53 -3.36 5.27
N PHE A 165 4.45 -2.27 4.50
CA PHE A 165 5.54 -1.31 4.44
C PHE A 165 5.10 0.09 4.00
N PRO A 166 5.49 1.14 4.74
CA PRO A 166 5.56 2.50 4.23
C PRO A 166 6.81 2.70 3.36
N ILE A 167 6.67 3.35 2.20
CA ILE A 167 7.76 3.56 1.23
C ILE A 167 7.67 4.91 0.52
N SER A 168 8.83 5.50 0.22
CA SER A 168 8.94 6.67 -0.64
C SER A 168 8.33 6.45 -2.03
N PRO A 169 7.71 7.48 -2.65
CA PRO A 169 7.11 7.36 -3.98
C PRO A 169 8.08 7.03 -5.13
N SER A 170 9.39 7.09 -4.89
CA SER A 170 10.42 6.82 -5.89
C SER A 170 11.71 6.29 -5.26
N ASP A 171 12.16 5.11 -5.72
CA ASP A 171 13.45 4.50 -5.37
C ASP A 171 14.66 5.40 -5.63
N SER A 172 14.54 6.37 -6.54
CA SER A 172 15.62 7.30 -6.89
C SER A 172 15.64 8.56 -6.01
N SER A 173 14.74 8.67 -5.03
CA SER A 173 14.68 9.84 -4.16
C SER A 173 15.97 9.98 -3.36
N GLU A 174 16.50 11.21 -3.25
CA GLU A 174 17.61 11.49 -2.35
C GLU A 174 17.22 11.30 -0.88
N ASN A 175 15.91 11.41 -0.60
CA ASN A 175 15.29 11.25 0.70
C ASN A 175 14.59 9.91 0.88
N TYR A 176 14.93 8.92 0.04
CA TYR A 176 14.36 7.58 0.10
C TYR A 176 14.28 7.05 1.53
N SER A 177 13.09 6.57 1.87
CA SER A 177 12.70 6.03 3.16
C SER A 177 11.80 4.83 2.87
N GLU A 178 12.07 3.70 3.51
CA GLU A 178 11.24 2.51 3.42
C GLU A 178 11.35 1.75 4.74
N LEU A 179 10.20 1.36 5.30
CA LEU A 179 10.11 0.72 6.60
C LEU A 179 9.32 -0.60 6.47
N ASP A 180 10.03 -1.72 6.42
CA ASP A 180 9.40 -2.98 6.04
C ASP A 180 9.12 -3.92 7.22
N PHE A 181 7.99 -4.61 7.12
CA PHE A 181 7.84 -5.99 7.54
C PHE A 181 7.86 -6.91 6.31
N GLU A 182 8.81 -7.84 6.24
CA GLU A 182 8.88 -8.85 5.18
C GLU A 182 8.86 -10.26 5.81
N TYR A 183 7.76 -10.99 5.64
CA TYR A 183 7.64 -12.37 6.12
C TYR A 183 7.91 -13.38 5.02
N LEU A 184 8.89 -14.24 5.23
CA LEU A 184 9.32 -15.30 4.31
C LEU A 184 9.17 -16.66 5.00
N PRO A 185 8.05 -17.37 4.84
CA PRO A 185 7.78 -18.62 5.57
C PRO A 185 8.72 -19.76 5.19
N ASN A 186 9.25 -19.74 3.98
CA ASN A 186 10.21 -20.73 3.46
C ASN A 186 11.64 -20.19 3.34
N GLY A 187 11.88 -18.94 3.75
CA GLY A 187 13.13 -18.24 3.48
C GLY A 187 13.20 -17.70 2.04
N GLY A 188 14.42 -17.48 1.57
CA GLY A 188 14.69 -16.73 0.34
C GLY A 188 16.00 -15.95 0.49
N TRP A 189 16.51 -15.40 -0.62
CA TRP A 189 17.77 -14.63 -0.64
C TRP A 189 18.98 -15.33 0.03
N GLY A 190 19.05 -16.65 -0.08
CA GLY A 190 20.11 -17.47 0.51
C GLY A 190 19.90 -17.85 1.99
N SER A 191 18.80 -17.42 2.60
CA SER A 191 18.39 -17.82 3.94
C SER A 191 17.43 -19.00 3.91
N VAL A 192 17.52 -19.87 4.93
CA VAL A 192 16.66 -21.04 5.09
C VAL A 192 15.65 -20.83 6.22
N GLY A 193 14.42 -21.25 5.99
CA GLY A 193 13.38 -21.35 7.01
C GLY A 193 12.62 -20.04 7.25
N PRO A 194 11.61 -20.10 8.14
CA PRO A 194 10.71 -18.99 8.36
C PRO A 194 11.44 -17.82 9.00
N GLN A 195 11.27 -16.63 8.44
CA GLN A 195 11.80 -15.40 9.00
C GLN A 195 10.87 -14.22 8.76
N LEU A 196 10.86 -13.31 9.74
CA LEU A 196 10.33 -11.96 9.58
C LEU A 196 11.49 -10.98 9.63
N ASP A 197 11.72 -10.27 8.53
CA ASP A 197 12.67 -9.18 8.48
C ASP A 197 11.98 -7.85 8.79
N ASN A 198 12.62 -7.07 9.66
CA ASN A 198 12.25 -5.67 9.96
C ASN A 198 13.35 -4.79 9.40
N VAL A 199 13.04 -3.95 8.42
CA VAL A 199 14.06 -3.24 7.65
C VAL A 199 13.77 -1.75 7.62
N SER A 200 14.79 -0.93 7.90
CA SER A 200 14.74 0.52 7.66
C SER A 200 15.76 0.89 6.59
N TRP A 201 15.29 1.40 5.46
CA TRP A 201 16.13 1.79 4.34
C TRP A 201 16.43 3.28 4.31
N TYR A 202 17.67 3.59 3.98
CA TYR A 202 18.14 4.93 3.65
C TYR A 202 18.22 5.15 2.13
N ARG A 203 18.57 4.12 1.35
CA ARG A 203 18.64 4.17 -0.12
C ARG A 203 18.34 2.80 -0.73
N ALA A 204 17.59 2.79 -1.84
CA ALA A 204 17.35 1.60 -2.63
C ALA A 204 18.59 1.15 -3.42
N ASP A 205 19.31 2.08 -4.06
CA ASP A 205 20.49 1.78 -4.89
C ASP A 205 21.61 2.86 -4.75
N PRO A 206 22.86 2.47 -4.40
CA PRO A 206 23.20 1.17 -3.82
C PRO A 206 22.44 0.95 -2.50
N PRO A 207 22.11 -0.31 -2.16
CA PRO A 207 21.30 -0.60 -0.98
C PRO A 207 22.02 -0.15 0.29
N ASP A 208 21.37 0.70 1.09
CA ASP A 208 21.83 1.14 2.41
C ASP A 208 20.67 1.04 3.38
N ARG A 209 20.73 0.06 4.28
CA ARG A 209 19.66 -0.31 5.20
C ARG A 209 20.21 -0.91 6.48
N VAL A 210 19.41 -0.87 7.53
CA VAL A 210 19.61 -1.67 8.76
C VAL A 210 18.41 -2.57 8.95
N HIS A 211 18.64 -3.75 9.53
CA HIS A 211 17.56 -4.71 9.74
C HIS A 211 17.77 -5.60 10.95
N ASN A 212 16.68 -6.23 11.37
CA ASN A 212 16.65 -7.36 12.29
C ASN A 212 15.88 -8.52 11.65
N THR A 213 16.25 -9.75 11.99
CA THR A 213 15.60 -10.95 11.49
C THR A 213 15.08 -11.79 12.66
N LEU A 214 13.77 -11.96 12.74
CA LEU A 214 13.13 -12.88 13.67
C LEU A 214 12.93 -14.26 13.01
N LYS A 215 13.63 -15.29 13.49
CA LYS A 215 13.49 -16.67 13.00
C LYS A 215 12.32 -17.39 13.70
N ARG A 216 11.12 -17.25 13.15
CA ARG A 216 9.90 -17.80 13.75
C ARG A 216 8.81 -18.03 12.70
N ARG A 217 8.01 -19.09 12.88
CA ARG A 217 6.74 -19.30 12.19
C ARG A 217 5.65 -18.37 12.72
N LEU A 218 4.98 -17.68 11.81
CA LEU A 218 4.01 -16.62 12.12
C LEU A 218 2.66 -16.85 11.42
N GLU A 219 2.31 -18.09 11.10
CA GLU A 219 0.96 -18.40 10.57
C GLU A 219 -0.12 -17.87 11.51
N GLY A 220 -1.05 -17.08 10.96
CA GLY A 220 -2.17 -16.52 11.70
C GLY A 220 -2.20 -15.00 11.73
N TRP A 221 -3.13 -14.47 12.52
CA TRP A 221 -3.34 -13.03 12.72
C TRP A 221 -2.31 -12.42 13.66
N HIS A 222 -1.68 -11.35 13.21
CA HIS A 222 -0.72 -10.56 13.96
C HIS A 222 -1.01 -9.07 13.82
N THR A 223 -0.74 -8.30 14.87
CA THR A 223 -0.67 -6.84 14.76
C THR A 223 0.79 -6.44 14.55
N MET A 224 1.08 -5.92 13.36
CA MET A 224 2.37 -5.36 12.98
C MET A 224 2.33 -3.86 13.17
N MET A 225 3.30 -3.29 13.88
CA MET A 225 3.34 -1.86 14.18
C MET A 225 4.73 -1.29 13.93
N ILE A 226 4.77 -0.13 13.27
CA ILE A 226 5.96 0.70 13.06
C ILE A 226 5.69 2.05 13.71
N THR A 227 6.49 2.44 14.68
CA THR A 227 6.43 3.77 15.31
C THR A 227 7.67 4.54 14.94
N ALA A 228 7.53 5.51 14.03
CA ALA A 228 8.60 6.39 13.56
C ALA A 228 8.41 7.78 14.15
N MET A 229 9.04 8.04 15.31
CA MET A 229 8.90 9.28 16.08
C MET A 229 10.19 9.55 16.85
N ASP A 230 10.43 10.80 17.24
CA ASP A 230 11.55 11.20 18.10
C ASP A 230 12.92 10.74 17.57
N GLY A 231 13.11 10.73 16.25
CA GLY A 231 14.38 10.33 15.62
C GLY A 231 14.71 8.83 15.70
N LYS A 232 13.70 7.97 15.92
CA LYS A 232 13.82 6.51 15.90
C LYS A 232 12.65 5.86 15.16
N VAL A 233 12.88 4.63 14.68
CA VAL A 233 11.81 3.76 14.16
C VAL A 233 11.80 2.49 14.97
N THR A 234 10.68 2.18 15.61
CA THR A 234 10.49 0.97 16.43
C THR A 234 9.48 0.03 15.77
N TYR A 235 9.88 -1.22 15.57
CA TYR A 235 9.06 -2.28 15.01
C TYR A 235 8.57 -3.16 16.14
N SER A 236 7.27 -3.41 16.21
CA SER A 236 6.65 -4.29 17.19
C SER A 236 5.71 -5.29 16.52
N LEU A 237 5.63 -6.49 17.10
CA LEU A 237 4.71 -7.54 16.71
C LEU A 237 3.95 -8.01 17.95
N ASP A 238 2.62 -7.94 17.91
CA ASP A 238 1.73 -8.34 19.01
C ASP A 238 2.10 -7.71 20.37
N GLY A 239 2.47 -6.44 20.35
CA GLY A 239 2.79 -5.63 21.54
C GLY A 239 4.22 -5.80 22.01
N LYS A 240 5.02 -6.62 21.34
CA LYS A 240 6.43 -6.85 21.66
C LYS A 240 7.34 -6.17 20.66
N GLU A 241 8.23 -5.32 21.15
CA GLU A 241 9.31 -4.73 20.37
C GLU A 241 10.22 -5.82 19.78
N LEU A 242 10.53 -5.69 18.49
CA LEU A 242 11.43 -6.57 17.75
C LEU A 242 12.75 -5.88 17.41
N PHE A 243 12.68 -4.60 17.03
CA PHE A 243 13.81 -3.87 16.46
C PHE A 243 13.59 -2.36 16.59
N THR A 244 14.67 -1.62 16.83
CA THR A 244 14.69 -0.16 16.73
C THR A 244 15.86 0.29 15.89
N SER A 245 15.59 1.14 14.89
CA SER A 245 16.60 1.87 14.12
C SER A 245 16.54 3.37 14.46
N SER A 246 17.59 4.11 14.11
CA SER A 246 17.69 5.54 14.39
C SER A 246 18.67 6.24 13.44
N GLY A 247 18.83 7.56 13.60
CA GLY A 247 19.81 8.33 12.82
C GLY A 247 19.35 8.49 11.37
N LYS A 248 20.21 8.18 10.39
CA LYS A 248 19.86 8.37 8.97
C LYS A 248 18.74 7.44 8.46
N TYR A 249 18.34 6.44 9.24
CA TYR A 249 17.34 5.42 8.85
C TYR A 249 15.90 5.77 9.27
N VAL A 250 15.67 6.96 9.81
CA VAL A 250 14.32 7.49 10.06
C VAL A 250 13.68 7.97 8.75
N PRO A 251 12.34 8.12 8.67
CA PRO A 251 11.70 8.77 7.53
C PRO A 251 12.31 10.13 7.21
N ARG A 252 12.54 10.41 5.92
CA ARG A 252 13.10 11.68 5.42
C ARG A 252 12.23 12.34 4.36
N GLU A 253 11.17 11.69 3.92
CA GLU A 253 10.11 12.24 3.09
C GLU A 253 8.79 11.52 3.34
N GLN A 254 7.68 12.11 2.88
CA GLN A 254 6.38 11.47 2.90
C GLN A 254 6.37 10.21 2.03
N MET A 255 5.72 9.18 2.53
CA MET A 255 5.64 7.82 2.02
C MET A 255 4.20 7.47 1.62
N ASP A 256 4.07 6.40 0.84
CA ASP A 256 2.85 5.63 0.61
C ASP A 256 2.83 4.40 1.53
N ILE A 257 1.66 3.82 1.80
CA ILE A 257 1.51 2.54 2.53
C ILE A 257 1.18 1.43 1.53
N HIS A 258 1.92 0.32 1.60
CA HIS A 258 1.80 -0.82 0.70
C HIS A 258 1.58 -2.13 1.47
N PHE A 259 0.81 -3.02 0.86
CA PHE A 259 0.72 -4.43 1.19
C PHE A 259 1.00 -5.24 -0.07
N SER A 260 1.88 -6.24 -0.01
CA SER A 260 2.11 -7.12 -1.14
C SER A 260 2.35 -8.57 -0.75
N ASN A 261 2.03 -9.46 -1.69
CA ASN A 261 2.32 -10.88 -1.62
C ASN A 261 3.02 -11.25 -2.93
N TRP A 262 4.26 -11.71 -2.90
CA TRP A 262 5.07 -11.81 -4.11
C TRP A 262 6.14 -12.90 -4.00
N LEU A 263 6.75 -13.31 -5.11
CA LEU A 263 7.72 -14.41 -5.17
C LEU A 263 9.11 -13.90 -5.55
N ILE A 264 10.12 -14.30 -4.79
CA ILE A 264 11.52 -13.92 -5.04
C ILE A 264 12.04 -14.52 -6.35
N ASP A 265 11.77 -15.80 -6.55
CA ASP A 265 12.26 -16.64 -7.63
C ASP A 265 11.28 -17.79 -7.91
N LEU A 266 11.60 -18.63 -8.91
CA LEU A 266 10.79 -19.79 -9.32
C LEU A 266 11.63 -21.08 -9.39
N PRO A 267 12.26 -21.54 -8.28
CA PRO A 267 13.14 -22.71 -8.30
C PRO A 267 12.37 -24.03 -8.39
N PHE A 268 11.04 -24.00 -8.26
CA PHE A 268 10.19 -25.17 -8.16
C PHE A 268 9.21 -25.24 -9.36
N THR A 269 9.30 -26.31 -10.17
CA THR A 269 8.37 -26.56 -11.29
C THR A 269 7.32 -27.61 -10.96
N GLY A 270 6.06 -27.43 -11.37
CA GLY A 270 5.01 -28.42 -11.12
C GLY A 270 3.59 -27.85 -11.13
N GLY A 271 2.67 -28.49 -10.42
CA GLY A 271 1.27 -28.06 -10.34
C GLY A 271 1.08 -26.66 -9.71
N PRO A 272 -0.10 -26.05 -9.93
CA PRO A 272 -0.38 -24.68 -9.49
C PRO A 272 -0.35 -24.56 -7.96
N ARG A 273 0.26 -23.48 -7.48
CA ARG A 273 0.39 -23.11 -6.07
C ARG A 273 -0.22 -21.74 -5.84
N ILE A 274 -0.95 -21.59 -4.74
CA ILE A 274 -1.69 -20.36 -4.41
C ILE A 274 -1.34 -19.95 -2.99
N TRP A 275 -0.89 -18.72 -2.82
CA TRP A 275 -0.54 -18.12 -1.54
C TRP A 275 -1.49 -16.98 -1.25
N ASP A 276 -2.01 -16.91 -0.02
CA ASP A 276 -2.87 -15.82 0.44
C ASP A 276 -2.22 -15.13 1.64
N MET A 277 -2.12 -13.81 1.59
CA MET A 277 -1.97 -12.93 2.75
C MET A 277 -3.29 -12.18 2.93
N LYS A 278 -3.68 -11.86 4.17
CA LYS A 278 -4.88 -11.06 4.42
C LYS A 278 -4.57 -9.86 5.32
N VAL A 279 -5.34 -8.79 5.16
CA VAL A 279 -5.29 -7.60 6.01
C VAL A 279 -6.70 -7.34 6.52
N ASP A 280 -6.87 -7.30 7.83
CA ASP A 280 -8.13 -7.00 8.51
C ASP A 280 -8.36 -5.49 8.53
N TRP A 281 -7.37 -4.74 9.01
CA TRP A 281 -7.41 -3.30 9.02
C TRP A 281 -6.01 -2.69 8.95
N VAL A 282 -5.96 -1.43 8.53
CA VAL A 282 -4.80 -0.55 8.64
C VAL A 282 -5.17 0.70 9.43
N TYR A 283 -4.20 1.19 10.21
CA TYR A 283 -4.29 2.39 11.02
C TYR A 283 -3.00 3.20 10.83
N TYR A 284 -3.14 4.52 10.67
CA TYR A 284 -2.02 5.44 10.81
C TYR A 284 -2.42 6.61 11.70
N LYS A 285 -1.48 7.04 12.53
CA LYS A 285 -1.57 8.27 13.30
C LYS A 285 -0.39 9.17 12.99
N ASP A 286 -0.70 10.35 12.49
CA ASP A 286 0.25 11.40 12.12
C ASP A 286 0.89 12.03 13.36
N ASP A 287 2.22 12.20 13.31
CA ASP A 287 3.02 12.94 14.31
C ASP A 287 2.78 12.51 15.76
N GLU A 288 2.48 11.23 15.98
CA GLU A 288 2.20 10.70 17.32
C GLU A 288 2.67 9.26 17.49
N ALA A 289 3.36 9.00 18.60
CA ALA A 289 3.69 7.66 19.07
C ALA A 289 2.51 7.11 19.89
N VAL A 290 1.77 6.15 19.33
CA VAL A 290 0.60 5.54 19.97
C VAL A 290 0.95 4.12 20.42
N SER A 291 0.54 3.76 21.64
CA SER A 291 0.73 2.39 22.13
C SER A 291 -0.14 1.40 21.37
N GLN A 292 0.29 0.15 21.21
CA GLN A 292 -0.55 -0.86 20.55
C GLN A 292 -1.91 -1.06 21.26
N ALA A 293 -1.95 -0.94 22.59
CA ALA A 293 -3.20 -1.03 23.33
C ALA A 293 -4.17 0.10 22.97
N ASP A 294 -3.66 1.33 22.79
CA ASP A 294 -4.47 2.47 22.39
C ASP A 294 -4.89 2.42 20.92
N VAL A 295 -4.03 1.90 20.03
CA VAL A 295 -4.42 1.58 18.64
C VAL A 295 -5.58 0.60 18.65
N GLN A 296 -5.46 -0.52 19.38
CA GLN A 296 -6.52 -1.54 19.44
C GLN A 296 -7.82 -0.97 20.00
N LYS A 297 -7.75 -0.19 21.09
CA LYS A 297 -8.91 0.49 21.67
C LYS A 297 -9.60 1.42 20.66
N THR A 298 -8.82 2.15 19.87
CA THR A 298 -9.32 3.07 18.86
C THR A 298 -10.02 2.33 17.72
N VAL A 299 -9.37 1.27 17.19
CA VAL A 299 -9.92 0.41 16.14
C VAL A 299 -11.20 -0.31 16.62
N ASP A 300 -11.22 -0.85 17.84
CA ASP A 300 -12.42 -1.46 18.42
C ASP A 300 -13.56 -0.44 18.54
N GLY A 301 -13.22 0.82 18.87
CA GLY A 301 -14.15 1.94 18.85
C GLY A 301 -14.80 2.13 17.48
N PHE A 302 -13.99 2.23 16.42
CA PHE A 302 -14.48 2.36 15.04
C PHE A 302 -15.38 1.20 14.62
N HIS A 303 -14.99 -0.05 14.92
CA HIS A 303 -15.85 -1.20 14.65
C HIS A 303 -17.18 -1.14 15.40
N SER A 304 -17.17 -0.72 16.68
CA SER A 304 -18.39 -0.65 17.48
C SER A 304 -19.40 0.39 16.96
N THR A 305 -18.92 1.42 16.26
CA THR A 305 -19.75 2.47 15.64
C THR A 305 -20.05 2.21 14.17
N GLY A 306 -19.59 1.09 13.60
CA GLY A 306 -19.76 0.77 12.18
C GLY A 306 -18.99 1.71 11.26
N THR A 307 -17.87 2.25 11.73
CA THR A 307 -16.99 3.08 10.93
C THR A 307 -16.01 2.20 10.16
N ASP A 308 -16.09 2.23 8.83
CA ASP A 308 -15.26 1.39 7.95
C ASP A 308 -14.01 2.12 7.44
N TYR A 309 -14.09 3.44 7.31
CA TYR A 309 -13.01 4.26 6.78
C TYR A 309 -12.96 5.64 7.45
N ILE A 310 -11.75 6.11 7.74
CA ILE A 310 -11.43 7.48 8.18
C ILE A 310 -10.15 7.90 7.48
N ASN A 311 -10.10 9.13 6.97
CA ASN A 311 -8.84 9.76 6.59
C ASN A 311 -8.88 11.26 6.87
N THR A 312 -8.32 11.65 8.01
CA THR A 312 -8.15 13.03 8.46
C THR A 312 -6.67 13.44 8.45
N VAL A 313 -5.81 12.66 7.78
CA VAL A 313 -4.39 12.97 7.63
C VAL A 313 -4.27 14.26 6.79
N PRO A 314 -3.50 15.26 7.24
CA PRO A 314 -3.29 16.47 6.45
C PRO A 314 -2.83 16.13 5.04
N ARG A 315 -3.39 16.83 4.05
CA ARG A 315 -2.86 16.80 2.69
C ARG A 315 -1.74 17.85 2.60
N PRO A 316 -0.63 17.55 1.90
CA PRO A 316 0.40 18.55 1.63
C PRO A 316 -0.11 19.74 0.81
#